data_AF-A0A6A6NA93-F1
#
_entry.id   AF-A0A6A6NA93-F1
#
_cell.length_a   1.000
_cell.length_b   1.000
_cell.length_c   1.000
_cell.angle_alpha   90.00
_cell.angle_beta   90.00
_cell.angle_gamma   90.00
#
_symmetry.space_group_name_H-M   'P 1'
#
loop_
_entity.id
_entity.type
_entity.pdbx_description
1 polymer ?
#
loop_
_entity_poly.entity_id
_entity_poly.type
_entity_poly.pdbx_seq_one_letter_code
_entity_poly.pdbx_strand_id
1 'polypeptide(L)'
;MYVTRPLSLFKRDPSALSLPPPDGPNSGILVIQDEEAEPTCCFGLCRSYQVTDLPFPQNKNLTVEYSTDTSPNSVIFIPVLNQPLSSNQYYCIERHGKRKGEAYRNSKEEDMTTCCFCRCISDLKPQPFDHQAQDIYQQFEIQSWGGGFVAKSVPSDGFPPDFLRRKGWAVQTSTSTKFELNEAPGLDKILRSRLPDFNFPLSQKSSAPAVVGKWYCPFIFIKDGTLEDQVNRSRYYEMTLEQQWEQIFACENSYNSGNVATVDAVVETEVAAVAGGKAGSIVADGVMWFKGINNAGEEANLGLSLAVFERMKWEQERFGWIGVGERHVKVNKVEELQGMGLFFVQRYPSALSSPPPEGPNSGILVIQDEEAEPTCCFGLFKSHRVKNLPFPQNKNLKVLYDSGGEHNHVSINRVLFIPVLNLPLSSNRYYVIERKGSDKGYALDPRDIYQQFEVQKRDWGGYVAKSVAPDGYPPRFLRRKGWRVSASTPYDFTLNEATGLDRNLRARLPDFNFPLSEKTCAPVVVGKWYCPFMFIKEQGKLKDQISGSRYYTMTLEQRWERIFECDNIEGKNSVAVDVVVEKEVVAVAGREVCWMKRMWLMVG
;
A
#
# COMPACT_ATOMS: atom_id res chain seq x y z
N MET A 1 9.75 7.12 -6.33
CA MET A 1 10.47 5.87 -6.70
C MET A 1 10.09 5.49 -8.12
N TYR A 2 11.03 4.97 -8.91
CA TYR A 2 10.81 4.67 -10.32
C TYR A 2 10.93 3.17 -10.59
N VAL A 3 10.03 2.65 -11.41
CA VAL A 3 10.23 1.36 -12.09
C VAL A 3 10.95 1.60 -13.41
N THR A 4 11.57 0.57 -13.98
CA THR A 4 12.14 0.64 -15.32
C THR A 4 11.33 -0.16 -16.33
N ARG A 5 11.25 0.33 -17.56
CA ARG A 5 10.62 -0.36 -18.69
C ARG A 5 11.50 -0.22 -19.93
N PRO A 6 11.60 -1.27 -20.78
CA PRO A 6 12.37 -1.19 -22.02
C PRO A 6 11.70 -0.25 -23.02
N LEU A 7 12.50 0.45 -23.83
CA LEU A 7 12.03 1.38 -24.85
C LEU A 7 11.29 0.65 -25.97
N SER A 8 11.71 -0.58 -26.29
CA SER A 8 11.05 -1.44 -27.30
C SER A 8 9.58 -1.70 -26.98
N LEU A 9 9.20 -1.80 -25.70
CA LEU A 9 7.81 -1.97 -25.27
C LEU A 9 6.93 -0.83 -25.76
N PHE A 10 7.39 0.41 -25.63
CA PHE A 10 6.62 1.59 -26.06
C PHE A 10 6.63 1.79 -27.58
N LYS A 11 7.69 1.33 -28.27
CA LYS A 11 7.73 1.31 -29.74
C LYS A 11 6.72 0.33 -30.32
N ARG A 12 6.57 -0.84 -29.69
CA ARG A 12 5.60 -1.88 -30.09
C ARG A 12 4.16 -1.50 -29.75
N ASP A 13 3.96 -0.92 -28.57
CA ASP A 13 2.66 -0.45 -28.09
C ASP A 13 2.74 1.02 -27.62
N PRO A 14 2.50 1.98 -28.54
CA PRO A 14 2.48 3.39 -28.17
C PRO A 14 1.39 3.76 -27.16
N SER A 15 0.32 2.96 -27.06
CA SER A 15 -0.75 3.22 -26.08
C SER A 15 -0.26 3.05 -24.64
N ALA A 16 0.77 2.23 -24.42
CA ALA A 16 1.41 2.04 -23.12
C ALA A 16 2.05 3.33 -22.57
N LEU A 17 2.36 4.32 -23.41
CA LEU A 17 2.86 5.63 -22.97
C LEU A 17 1.82 6.42 -22.18
N SER A 18 0.53 6.14 -22.39
CA SER A 18 -0.59 6.80 -21.71
C SER A 18 -0.97 6.11 -20.40
N LEU A 19 -0.38 4.95 -20.09
CA LEU A 19 -0.65 4.25 -18.85
C LEU A 19 -0.08 5.04 -17.66
N PRO A 20 -0.83 5.11 -16.54
CA PRO A 20 -0.34 5.77 -15.35
C PRO A 20 0.89 5.04 -14.78
N PRO A 21 1.76 5.74 -14.03
CA PRO A 21 2.80 5.09 -13.25
C PRO A 21 2.24 4.04 -12.27
N PRO A 22 3.08 3.11 -11.77
CA PRO A 22 2.66 2.10 -10.81
C PRO A 22 1.97 2.68 -9.56
N ASP A 23 1.07 1.89 -8.97
CA ASP A 23 0.27 2.28 -7.79
C ASP A 23 1.12 2.97 -6.71
N GLY A 24 0.60 4.08 -6.16
CA GLY A 24 1.18 4.81 -5.03
C GLY A 24 1.67 6.23 -5.38
N PRO A 25 1.73 7.13 -4.38
CA PRO A 25 2.13 8.52 -4.58
C PRO A 25 3.62 8.63 -4.86
N ASN A 26 4.06 9.57 -5.69
CA ASN A 26 5.46 9.80 -6.04
C ASN A 26 6.11 8.60 -6.77
N SER A 27 5.37 8.02 -7.70
CA SER A 27 5.81 6.93 -8.58
C SER A 27 6.19 7.45 -9.97
N GLY A 28 7.18 6.85 -10.62
CA GLY A 28 7.56 7.21 -11.98
C GLY A 28 8.06 6.01 -12.79
N ILE A 29 8.32 6.24 -14.09
CA ILE A 29 8.85 5.23 -15.01
C ILE A 29 10.15 5.77 -15.61
N LEU A 30 11.23 5.02 -15.49
CA LEU A 30 12.47 5.24 -16.24
C LEU A 30 12.49 4.31 -17.45
N VAL A 31 12.99 4.79 -18.57
CA VAL A 31 13.05 4.07 -19.83
C VAL A 31 14.46 3.61 -20.09
N ILE A 32 14.61 2.32 -20.38
CA ILE A 32 15.90 1.69 -20.73
C ILE A 32 15.90 1.48 -22.24
N GLN A 33 16.88 2.05 -22.94
CA GLN A 33 17.16 1.64 -24.32
C GLN A 33 17.80 0.25 -24.29
N ASP A 34 16.97 -0.75 -24.57
CA ASP A 34 17.32 -2.15 -24.75
C ASP A 34 17.80 -2.43 -26.18
N GLU A 35 18.34 -3.63 -26.42
CA GLU A 35 18.98 -4.01 -27.69
C GLU A 35 18.05 -3.87 -28.90
N GLU A 36 16.77 -4.22 -28.75
CA GLU A 36 15.77 -4.12 -29.82
C GLU A 36 15.46 -2.67 -30.20
N ALA A 37 15.62 -1.74 -29.26
CA ALA A 37 15.33 -0.34 -29.47
C ALA A 37 16.57 0.49 -29.88
N GLU A 38 17.71 -0.14 -30.15
CA GLU A 38 18.92 0.57 -30.59
C GLU A 38 18.66 1.38 -31.86
N PRO A 39 19.02 2.68 -31.88
CA PRO A 39 18.81 3.51 -33.04
C PRO A 39 19.72 3.07 -34.18
N THR A 40 19.13 2.94 -35.37
CA THR A 40 19.85 2.61 -36.62
C THR A 40 19.61 3.70 -37.65
N CYS A 41 20.55 3.86 -38.58
CA CYS A 41 20.42 4.71 -39.76
C CYS A 41 20.70 3.89 -41.03
N CYS A 42 20.61 4.52 -42.20
CA CYS A 42 20.84 3.87 -43.50
C CYS A 42 20.00 2.59 -43.68
N PHE A 43 18.68 2.67 -43.40
CA PHE A 43 17.74 1.53 -43.49
C PHE A 43 18.11 0.33 -42.60
N GLY A 44 18.68 0.56 -41.42
CA GLY A 44 19.06 -0.49 -40.47
C GLY A 44 20.48 -1.02 -40.63
N LEU A 45 21.25 -0.52 -41.59
CA LEU A 45 22.59 -1.01 -41.91
C LEU A 45 23.69 -0.41 -41.04
N CYS A 46 23.44 0.72 -40.40
CA CYS A 46 24.43 1.43 -39.59
C CYS A 46 23.85 1.78 -38.22
N ARG A 47 24.66 1.69 -37.16
CA ARG A 47 24.26 2.18 -35.84
C ARG A 47 24.17 3.71 -35.89
N SER A 48 23.09 4.24 -35.32
CA SER A 48 22.92 5.66 -35.07
C SER A 48 23.12 5.94 -33.59
N TYR A 49 23.38 7.21 -33.25
CA TYR A 49 23.41 7.68 -31.87
C TYR A 49 22.34 8.74 -31.62
N GLN A 50 21.61 9.14 -32.66
CA GLN A 50 20.60 10.18 -32.58
C GLN A 50 19.26 9.61 -32.07
N VAL A 51 18.66 10.30 -31.11
CA VAL A 51 17.28 10.03 -30.66
C VAL A 51 16.32 10.81 -31.55
N THR A 52 15.40 10.10 -32.19
CA THR A 52 14.40 10.69 -33.10
C THR A 52 13.05 10.92 -32.43
N ASP A 53 12.75 10.17 -31.37
CA ASP A 53 11.41 10.11 -30.77
C ASP A 53 11.47 10.06 -29.24
N LEU A 54 10.35 10.42 -28.61
CA LEU A 54 10.14 10.30 -27.17
C LEU A 54 9.57 8.91 -26.84
N PRO A 55 9.78 8.41 -25.61
CA PRO A 55 10.49 9.03 -24.48
C PRO A 55 12.01 8.89 -24.56
N PHE A 56 12.75 9.82 -23.94
CA PHE A 56 14.20 9.74 -23.85
C PHE A 56 14.66 8.57 -22.95
N PRO A 57 15.73 7.83 -23.31
CA PRO A 57 16.26 6.75 -22.48
C PRO A 57 17.14 7.25 -21.34
N GLN A 58 16.95 6.71 -20.13
CA GLN A 58 17.67 7.10 -18.91
C GLN A 58 18.95 6.29 -18.65
N ASN A 59 19.15 5.15 -19.34
CA ASN A 59 20.38 4.37 -19.27
C ASN A 59 21.51 4.91 -20.19
N LYS A 60 21.27 6.01 -20.93
CA LYS A 60 22.26 6.65 -21.81
C LYS A 60 22.63 8.05 -21.31
N ASN A 61 23.81 8.50 -21.70
CA ASN A 61 24.17 9.92 -21.65
C ASN A 61 23.50 10.64 -22.80
N LEU A 62 22.82 11.74 -22.50
CA LEU A 62 22.17 12.58 -23.50
C LEU A 62 22.91 13.90 -23.64
N THR A 63 23.03 14.33 -24.89
CA THR A 63 23.66 15.58 -25.30
C THR A 63 22.73 16.28 -26.28
N VAL A 64 22.33 17.51 -25.96
CA VAL A 64 21.47 18.37 -26.77
C VAL A 64 22.34 19.21 -27.69
N GLU A 65 22.08 19.13 -29.00
CA GLU A 65 22.92 19.74 -30.03
C GLU A 65 22.07 20.50 -31.06
N TYR A 66 22.60 21.64 -31.52
CA TYR A 66 22.14 22.32 -32.73
C TYR A 66 23.20 22.14 -33.81
N SER A 67 22.78 22.09 -35.08
CA SER A 67 23.70 22.01 -36.22
C SER A 67 24.71 23.16 -36.29
N THR A 68 24.41 24.29 -35.65
CA THR A 68 25.22 25.51 -35.62
C THR A 68 26.04 25.72 -34.35
N ASP A 69 25.82 24.94 -33.29
CA ASP A 69 26.44 25.18 -31.99
C ASP A 69 27.77 24.44 -31.85
N THR A 70 28.80 25.14 -31.38
CA THR A 70 30.13 24.61 -31.12
C THR A 70 30.28 23.95 -29.75
N SER A 71 29.33 24.17 -28.83
CA SER A 71 29.35 23.61 -27.47
C SER A 71 28.01 22.96 -27.12
N PRO A 72 27.90 21.63 -27.20
CA PRO A 72 26.64 20.94 -26.96
C PRO A 72 26.32 20.85 -25.45
N ASN A 73 25.04 20.83 -25.11
CA ASN A 73 24.58 20.83 -23.72
C ASN A 73 24.39 19.40 -23.22
N SER A 74 25.14 19.01 -22.19
CA SER A 74 25.03 17.68 -21.59
C SER A 74 23.95 17.67 -20.51
N VAL A 75 22.86 16.92 -20.72
CA VAL A 75 21.66 16.98 -19.86
C VAL A 75 21.22 15.59 -19.42
N ILE A 76 20.75 15.48 -18.18
CA ILE A 76 20.03 14.31 -17.68
C ILE A 76 18.54 14.65 -17.69
N PHE A 77 17.74 13.89 -18.44
CA PHE A 77 16.29 14.02 -18.49
C PHE A 77 15.65 12.96 -17.60
N ILE A 78 15.02 13.39 -16.51
CA ILE A 78 14.35 12.52 -15.53
C ILE A 78 12.84 12.73 -15.67
N PRO A 79 12.05 11.72 -16.05
CA PRO A 79 10.60 11.84 -16.15
C PRO A 79 9.97 12.35 -14.84
N VAL A 80 9.00 13.25 -14.94
CA VAL A 80 8.32 13.82 -13.78
C VAL A 80 7.51 12.73 -13.04
N LEU A 81 7.49 12.79 -11.71
CA LEU A 81 6.74 11.86 -10.86
C LEU A 81 5.23 12.01 -11.09
N ASN A 82 4.49 10.91 -10.92
CA ASN A 82 3.04 10.83 -11.01
C ASN A 82 2.44 11.19 -12.39
N GLN A 83 3.28 11.33 -13.42
CA GLN A 83 2.84 11.59 -14.78
C GLN A 83 3.08 10.38 -15.69
N PRO A 84 2.18 10.10 -16.64
CA PRO A 84 2.43 9.10 -17.68
C PRO A 84 3.55 9.58 -18.62
N LEU A 85 4.23 8.66 -19.30
CA LEU A 85 5.32 9.01 -20.22
C LEU A 85 4.85 9.87 -21.41
N SER A 86 3.59 9.71 -21.83
CA SER A 86 2.92 10.53 -22.85
C SER A 86 2.81 12.02 -22.51
N SER A 87 2.95 12.39 -21.23
CA SER A 87 3.05 13.81 -20.83
C SER A 87 4.31 14.48 -21.37
N ASN A 88 5.35 13.70 -21.68
CA ASN A 88 6.66 14.18 -22.10
C ASN A 88 7.27 15.22 -21.16
N GLN A 89 6.94 15.15 -19.87
CA GLN A 89 7.43 16.06 -18.86
C GLN A 89 8.68 15.52 -18.18
N TYR A 90 9.73 16.35 -18.12
CA TYR A 90 11.03 15.99 -17.54
C TYR A 90 11.55 17.07 -16.59
N TYR A 91 12.25 16.63 -15.55
CA TYR A 91 13.27 17.43 -14.90
C TYR A 91 14.55 17.39 -15.74
N CYS A 92 15.09 18.56 -16.06
CA CYS A 92 16.32 18.69 -16.84
C CYS A 92 17.47 19.07 -15.90
N ILE A 93 18.52 18.26 -15.86
CA ILE A 93 19.65 18.45 -14.93
C ILE A 93 20.96 18.59 -15.69
N GLU A 94 21.83 19.52 -15.27
CA GLU A 94 23.13 19.73 -15.91
C GLU A 94 24.09 18.56 -15.59
N ARG A 95 24.59 17.88 -16.62
CA ARG A 95 25.40 16.66 -16.46
C ARG A 95 26.90 16.95 -16.34
N HIS A 96 27.35 18.10 -16.82
CA HIS A 96 28.76 18.46 -16.93
C HIS A 96 28.95 19.96 -16.69
N GLY A 97 30.13 20.39 -16.26
CA GLY A 97 30.44 21.80 -16.02
C GLY A 97 30.41 22.17 -14.54
N LYS A 98 30.51 23.48 -14.25
CA LYS A 98 30.63 24.00 -12.87
C LYS A 98 29.38 23.83 -12.02
N ARG A 99 28.23 23.65 -12.68
CA ARG A 99 26.89 23.50 -12.06
C ARG A 99 26.34 22.10 -12.22
N LYS A 100 27.23 21.13 -12.38
CA LYS A 100 26.88 19.74 -12.55
C LYS A 100 26.02 19.23 -11.37
N GLY A 101 24.94 18.56 -11.71
CA GLY A 101 23.95 18.04 -10.76
C GLY A 101 22.86 19.04 -10.38
N GLU A 102 22.96 20.30 -10.82
CA GLU A 102 21.95 21.32 -10.60
C GLU A 102 20.84 21.24 -11.67
N ALA A 103 19.61 21.50 -11.26
CA ALA A 103 18.43 21.48 -12.10
C ALA A 103 18.27 22.80 -12.86
N TYR A 104 17.93 22.70 -14.14
CA TYR A 104 17.47 23.83 -14.93
C TYR A 104 16.10 24.30 -14.44
N ARG A 105 15.84 25.59 -14.61
CA ARG A 105 14.57 26.22 -14.22
C ARG A 105 14.09 27.15 -15.32
N ASN A 106 12.77 27.19 -15.52
CA ASN A 106 12.13 28.20 -16.36
C ASN A 106 12.28 29.58 -15.71
N SER A 107 12.64 30.57 -16.52
CA SER A 107 12.58 31.99 -16.13
C SER A 107 11.15 32.49 -16.21
N LYS A 108 10.83 33.56 -15.49
CA LYS A 108 9.53 34.24 -15.55
C LYS A 108 9.65 35.61 -16.18
N GLU A 109 8.52 36.27 -16.40
CA GLU A 109 8.51 37.65 -16.90
C GLU A 109 9.29 38.62 -15.98
N GLU A 110 9.24 38.39 -14.66
CA GLU A 110 10.00 39.16 -13.65
C GLU A 110 11.53 39.00 -13.79
N ASP A 111 12.00 37.89 -14.37
CA ASP A 111 13.44 37.64 -14.58
C ASP A 111 13.96 38.26 -15.90
N MET A 112 13.07 38.75 -16.76
CA MET A 112 13.47 39.32 -18.05
C MET A 112 14.31 40.58 -17.88
N THR A 113 15.37 40.70 -18.68
CA THR A 113 16.21 41.89 -18.73
C THR A 113 15.79 42.79 -19.88
N THR A 114 16.06 44.08 -19.76
CA THR A 114 15.86 45.04 -20.85
C THR A 114 17.11 45.09 -21.70
N CYS A 115 17.02 44.80 -22.99
CA CYS A 115 18.12 44.89 -23.94
C CYS A 115 17.63 45.52 -25.25
N CYS A 116 18.35 46.49 -25.80
CA CYS A 116 18.06 47.11 -27.11
C CYS A 116 16.59 47.52 -27.33
N PHE A 117 15.94 48.15 -26.33
CA PHE A 117 14.54 48.60 -26.35
C PHE A 117 13.47 47.49 -26.36
N CYS A 118 13.83 46.22 -26.13
CA CYS A 118 12.90 45.12 -25.92
C CYS A 118 13.17 44.37 -24.60
N ARG A 119 12.16 43.65 -24.10
CA ARG A 119 12.33 42.70 -22.99
C ARG A 119 12.88 41.40 -23.55
N CYS A 120 14.04 40.99 -23.05
CA CYS A 120 14.71 39.77 -23.45
C CYS A 120 14.60 38.73 -22.33
N ILE A 121 14.21 37.52 -22.72
CA ILE A 121 14.22 36.36 -21.83
C ILE A 121 15.66 36.15 -21.33
N SER A 122 15.81 36.10 -20.02
CA SER A 122 17.11 35.92 -19.38
C SER A 122 17.14 34.56 -18.72
N ASP A 123 18.05 33.72 -19.20
CA ASP A 123 18.17 32.36 -18.69
C ASP A 123 18.66 32.37 -17.25
N LEU A 124 17.89 31.71 -16.38
CA LEU A 124 18.34 31.41 -15.04
C LEU A 124 19.42 30.34 -15.10
N LYS A 125 20.47 30.55 -14.32
CA LYS A 125 21.50 29.52 -14.17
C LYS A 125 20.92 28.35 -13.36
N PRO A 126 21.34 27.09 -13.63
CA PRO A 126 20.89 25.93 -12.87
C PRO A 126 21.06 26.10 -11.37
N GLN A 127 20.23 25.44 -10.57
CA GLN A 127 20.30 25.51 -9.11
C GLN A 127 20.03 24.14 -8.49
N PRO A 128 20.42 23.88 -7.23
CA PRO A 128 20.05 22.65 -6.55
C PRO A 128 18.55 22.35 -6.69
N PHE A 129 18.22 21.08 -6.98
CA PHE A 129 16.82 20.66 -7.16
C PHE A 129 16.01 20.93 -5.88
N ASP A 130 14.82 21.50 -6.03
CA ASP A 130 13.96 21.85 -4.89
C ASP A 130 12.98 20.70 -4.59
N HIS A 131 13.16 20.07 -3.42
CA HIS A 131 12.38 18.92 -3.00
C HIS A 131 11.08 19.28 -2.26
N GLN A 132 10.91 20.54 -1.83
CA GLN A 132 9.82 20.93 -0.92
C GLN A 132 8.49 21.24 -1.63
N ALA A 133 8.52 21.64 -2.90
CA ALA A 133 7.34 22.17 -3.59
C ALA A 133 7.01 21.53 -4.95
N GLN A 134 7.78 20.52 -5.41
CA GLN A 134 7.72 20.05 -6.81
C GLN A 134 7.67 21.24 -7.76
N ASP A 135 8.61 22.19 -7.61
CA ASP A 135 8.57 23.48 -8.30
C ASP A 135 8.25 23.26 -9.79
N ILE A 136 7.04 23.66 -10.18
CA ILE A 136 6.52 23.44 -11.53
C ILE A 136 7.40 24.14 -12.59
N TYR A 137 8.17 25.16 -12.19
CA TYR A 137 9.13 25.82 -13.06
C TYR A 137 10.41 25.01 -13.28
N GLN A 138 10.68 23.92 -12.55
CA GLN A 138 11.76 22.97 -12.85
C GLN A 138 11.31 21.83 -13.79
N GLN A 139 10.06 21.86 -14.24
CA GLN A 139 9.48 20.86 -15.16
C GLN A 139 9.38 21.42 -16.57
N PHE A 140 9.71 20.58 -17.55
CA PHE A 140 9.74 20.92 -18.97
C PHE A 140 8.93 19.90 -19.76
N GLU A 141 7.99 20.37 -20.56
CA GLU A 141 7.29 19.54 -21.54
C GLU A 141 8.10 19.54 -22.84
N ILE A 142 8.52 18.37 -23.31
CA ILE A 142 9.26 18.22 -24.56
C ILE A 142 8.32 17.82 -25.69
N GLN A 143 8.41 18.52 -26.82
CA GLN A 143 7.60 18.27 -28.00
C GLN A 143 8.50 17.97 -29.20
N SER A 144 8.06 17.09 -30.10
CA SER A 144 8.71 16.87 -31.38
C SER A 144 8.49 18.08 -32.31
N TRP A 145 9.52 18.46 -33.04
CA TRP A 145 9.49 19.60 -33.98
C TRP A 145 10.40 19.35 -35.18
N GLY A 146 9.83 19.06 -36.35
CA GLY A 146 10.53 19.07 -37.63
C GLY A 146 11.81 18.21 -37.69
N GLY A 147 11.81 17.02 -37.07
CA GLY A 147 12.98 16.13 -36.99
C GLY A 147 13.91 16.39 -35.79
N GLY A 148 13.58 17.34 -34.92
CA GLY A 148 14.20 17.56 -33.62
C GLY A 148 13.16 17.79 -32.53
N PHE A 149 13.51 18.55 -31.51
CA PHE A 149 12.65 18.81 -30.35
C PHE A 149 12.55 20.30 -30.03
N VAL A 150 11.58 20.65 -29.18
CA VAL A 150 11.42 21.95 -28.53
C VAL A 150 10.85 21.72 -27.13
N ALA A 151 11.31 22.49 -26.15
CA ALA A 151 10.72 22.47 -24.82
C ALA A 151 9.74 23.62 -24.63
N LYS A 152 8.69 23.34 -23.85
CA LYS A 152 7.78 24.32 -23.27
C LYS A 152 7.86 24.25 -21.75
N SER A 153 7.56 25.37 -21.12
CA SER A 153 7.32 25.37 -19.68
C SER A 153 5.96 24.75 -19.39
N VAL A 154 5.88 23.98 -18.30
CA VAL A 154 4.61 23.46 -17.78
C VAL A 154 3.70 24.61 -17.30
N PRO A 155 4.18 25.57 -16.47
CA PRO A 155 3.44 26.79 -16.21
C PRO A 155 3.41 27.73 -17.44
N SER A 156 2.26 28.37 -17.68
CA SER A 156 2.05 29.20 -18.86
C SER A 156 2.90 30.49 -18.92
N ASP A 157 3.38 30.95 -17.77
CA ASP A 157 4.20 32.15 -17.61
C ASP A 157 5.71 31.85 -17.54
N GLY A 158 6.10 30.59 -17.70
CA GLY A 158 7.49 30.16 -17.68
C GLY A 158 8.14 30.13 -19.07
N PHE A 159 9.42 30.48 -19.11
CA PHE A 159 10.25 30.44 -20.32
C PHE A 159 11.44 29.49 -20.11
N PRO A 160 11.55 28.40 -20.89
CA PRO A 160 12.67 27.48 -20.77
C PRO A 160 14.03 28.14 -21.11
N PRO A 161 15.14 27.57 -20.60
CA PRO A 161 16.49 27.95 -21.02
C PRO A 161 16.64 27.90 -22.54
N ASP A 162 17.48 28.77 -23.08
CA ASP A 162 17.62 29.05 -24.50
C ASP A 162 17.85 27.78 -25.33
N PHE A 163 18.75 26.92 -24.87
CA PHE A 163 19.08 25.68 -25.55
C PHE A 163 17.91 24.67 -25.61
N LEU A 164 16.89 24.81 -24.75
CA LEU A 164 15.67 23.99 -24.76
C LEU A 164 14.50 24.67 -25.47
N ARG A 165 14.32 26.00 -25.32
CA ARG A 165 13.20 26.74 -25.96
C ARG A 165 13.39 26.98 -27.46
N ARG A 166 14.64 27.04 -27.94
CA ARG A 166 14.93 27.13 -29.38
C ARG A 166 14.40 25.86 -30.06
N LYS A 167 13.93 25.99 -31.29
CA LYS A 167 13.25 24.90 -32.00
C LYS A 167 14.25 24.05 -32.78
N GLY A 168 14.03 22.74 -32.80
CA GLY A 168 14.74 21.82 -33.69
C GLY A 168 16.10 21.35 -33.17
N TRP A 169 16.32 21.35 -31.85
CA TRP A 169 17.51 20.68 -31.29
C TRP A 169 17.40 19.18 -31.45
N ALA A 170 18.55 18.53 -31.66
CA ALA A 170 18.68 17.08 -31.71
C ALA A 170 19.26 16.55 -30.39
N VAL A 171 19.08 15.25 -30.15
CA VAL A 171 19.67 14.57 -28.99
C VAL A 171 20.58 13.45 -29.47
N GLN A 172 21.84 13.48 -29.03
CA GLN A 172 22.79 12.39 -29.21
C GLN A 172 22.90 11.55 -27.94
N THR A 173 23.00 10.24 -28.11
CA THR A 173 23.19 9.27 -27.03
C THR A 173 24.63 8.76 -27.01
N SER A 174 25.15 8.50 -25.81
CA SER A 174 26.35 7.70 -25.63
C SER A 174 26.20 6.78 -24.42
N THR A 175 26.82 5.62 -24.45
CA THR A 175 26.84 4.71 -23.29
C THR A 175 27.88 5.19 -22.28
N SER A 176 27.50 5.25 -21.00
CA SER A 176 28.41 5.61 -19.91
C SER A 176 29.12 4.38 -19.37
N THR A 177 30.40 4.49 -19.04
CA THR A 177 31.13 3.45 -18.29
C THR A 177 31.05 3.65 -16.76
N LYS A 178 30.51 4.78 -16.32
CA LYS A 178 30.49 5.18 -14.90
C LYS A 178 29.29 4.70 -14.11
N PHE A 179 28.20 4.32 -14.78
CA PHE A 179 26.99 3.83 -14.12
C PHE A 179 26.24 2.89 -15.06
N GLU A 180 25.45 2.00 -14.47
CA GLU A 180 24.53 1.11 -15.16
C GLU A 180 23.12 1.31 -14.59
N LEU A 181 22.10 1.21 -15.44
CA LEU A 181 20.70 1.27 -15.04
C LEU A 181 20.02 -0.01 -15.51
N ASN A 182 19.74 -0.89 -14.56
CA ASN A 182 19.22 -2.23 -14.81
C ASN A 182 17.70 -2.32 -14.65
N GLU A 183 17.14 -3.49 -14.93
CA GLU A 183 15.71 -3.74 -14.75
C GLU A 183 15.27 -3.66 -13.28
N ALA A 184 14.12 -3.04 -13.07
CA ALA A 184 13.48 -2.79 -11.80
C ALA A 184 11.96 -2.82 -12.04
N PRO A 185 11.31 -4.00 -12.00
CA PRO A 185 9.91 -4.15 -12.38
C PRO A 185 8.96 -3.43 -11.42
N GLY A 186 9.42 -3.15 -10.19
CA GLY A 186 8.64 -2.64 -9.07
C GLY A 186 8.43 -3.71 -8.01
N LEU A 187 7.26 -3.71 -7.39
CA LEU A 187 6.87 -4.72 -6.39
C LEU A 187 6.43 -6.02 -7.08
N ASP A 188 7.02 -7.15 -6.67
CA ASP A 188 6.50 -8.47 -6.99
C ASP A 188 5.36 -8.80 -6.01
N LYS A 189 4.11 -8.57 -6.43
CA LYS A 189 2.92 -8.81 -5.60
C LYS A 189 2.79 -10.27 -5.17
N ILE A 190 3.25 -11.22 -5.99
CA ILE A 190 3.13 -12.66 -5.70
C ILE A 190 4.17 -13.04 -4.66
N LEU A 191 5.44 -12.70 -4.87
CA LEU A 191 6.51 -12.98 -3.92
C LEU A 191 6.26 -12.26 -2.58
N ARG A 192 5.82 -11.00 -2.64
CA ARG A 192 5.47 -10.20 -1.46
C ARG A 192 4.34 -10.80 -0.61
N SER A 193 3.44 -11.55 -1.22
CA SER A 193 2.32 -12.22 -0.56
C SER A 193 2.70 -13.57 0.07
N ARG A 194 3.86 -14.12 -0.31
CA ARG A 194 4.37 -15.38 0.22
C ARG A 194 5.22 -15.12 1.46
N LEU A 195 5.29 -16.13 2.32
CA LEU A 195 6.27 -16.16 3.42
C LEU A 195 7.67 -16.43 2.86
N PRO A 196 8.73 -15.80 3.42
CA PRO A 196 10.10 -16.23 3.14
C PRO A 196 10.27 -17.72 3.50
N ASP A 197 11.20 -18.40 2.84
CA ASP A 197 11.48 -19.80 3.16
C ASP A 197 11.92 -19.94 4.63
N PHE A 198 11.38 -20.95 5.30
CA PHE A 198 11.69 -21.27 6.69
C PHE A 198 12.75 -22.38 6.82
N ASN A 199 13.29 -22.86 5.70
CA ASN A 199 14.33 -23.90 5.66
C ASN A 199 15.74 -23.34 5.91
N PHE A 200 16.05 -22.92 7.14
CA PHE A 200 17.39 -22.49 7.53
C PHE A 200 17.83 -23.08 8.89
N PRO A 201 19.15 -23.26 9.13
CA PRO A 201 19.64 -23.83 10.39
C PRO A 201 19.19 -23.01 11.60
N LEU A 202 18.75 -23.70 12.66
CA LEU A 202 18.29 -23.06 13.91
C LEU A 202 19.39 -22.27 14.65
N SER A 203 20.66 -22.43 14.26
CA SER A 203 21.78 -21.61 14.74
C SER A 203 21.77 -20.19 14.15
N GLN A 204 21.02 -19.96 13.07
CA GLN A 204 20.89 -18.65 12.44
C GLN A 204 19.74 -17.87 13.07
N LYS A 205 20.04 -16.64 13.50
CA LYS A 205 19.06 -15.72 14.12
C LYS A 205 18.10 -15.07 13.12
N SER A 206 18.37 -15.23 11.82
CA SER A 206 17.54 -14.70 10.74
C SER A 206 17.64 -15.58 9.50
N SER A 207 16.59 -15.58 8.66
CA SER A 207 16.66 -16.20 7.33
C SER A 207 17.49 -15.35 6.37
N ALA A 208 17.78 -15.89 5.19
CA ALA A 208 18.22 -15.06 4.07
C ALA A 208 17.10 -14.06 3.69
N PRO A 209 17.43 -12.82 3.31
CA PRO A 209 16.46 -11.85 2.83
C PRO A 209 15.98 -12.18 1.42
N ALA A 210 14.66 -12.13 1.23
CA ALA A 210 14.02 -12.21 -0.08
C ALA A 210 13.69 -10.80 -0.58
N VAL A 211 14.26 -10.40 -1.72
CA VAL A 211 13.94 -9.13 -2.38
C VAL A 211 12.58 -9.25 -3.05
N VAL A 212 11.59 -8.53 -2.52
CA VAL A 212 10.19 -8.57 -2.97
C VAL A 212 9.77 -7.33 -3.76
N GLY A 213 10.64 -6.33 -3.83
CA GLY A 213 10.43 -5.18 -4.68
C GLY A 213 11.76 -4.50 -5.01
N LYS A 214 11.84 -3.95 -6.23
CA LYS A 214 13.03 -3.25 -6.72
C LYS A 214 12.64 -2.02 -7.53
N TRP A 215 13.25 -0.90 -7.21
CA TRP A 215 13.04 0.40 -7.84
C TRP A 215 14.36 1.16 -7.97
N TYR A 216 14.34 2.25 -8.73
CA TYR A 216 15.40 3.25 -8.73
C TYR A 216 14.93 4.60 -8.22
N CYS A 217 15.82 5.32 -7.53
CA CYS A 217 15.63 6.69 -7.10
C CYS A 217 16.69 7.57 -7.77
N PRO A 218 16.31 8.48 -8.68
CA PRO A 218 17.24 9.46 -9.22
C PRO A 218 17.93 10.25 -8.11
N PHE A 219 19.21 10.59 -8.31
CA PHE A 219 20.03 11.27 -7.31
C PHE A 219 19.43 12.61 -6.85
N ILE A 220 18.63 13.27 -7.70
CA ILE A 220 17.89 14.50 -7.34
C ILE A 220 16.86 14.28 -6.23
N PHE A 221 16.64 13.06 -5.74
CA PHE A 221 15.76 12.78 -4.61
C PHE A 221 16.51 12.25 -3.37
N ILE A 222 17.85 12.17 -3.44
CA ILE A 222 18.73 11.59 -2.44
C ILE A 222 19.82 12.61 -2.09
N LYS A 223 20.17 12.75 -0.81
CA LYS A 223 21.32 13.55 -0.36
C LYS A 223 22.38 12.60 0.19
N ASP A 224 23.45 12.42 -0.57
CA ASP A 224 24.55 11.51 -0.28
C ASP A 224 25.89 12.17 -0.65
N GLY A 225 26.25 13.20 0.11
CA GLY A 225 27.43 14.04 -0.15
C GLY A 225 27.19 15.22 -1.10
N THR A 226 28.24 15.62 -1.82
CA THR A 226 28.18 16.74 -2.77
C THR A 226 27.48 16.33 -4.07
N LEU A 227 26.78 17.25 -4.74
CA LEU A 227 26.09 16.96 -6.00
C LEU A 227 27.05 16.46 -7.10
N GLU A 228 28.25 17.03 -7.16
CA GLU A 228 29.25 16.63 -8.15
C GLU A 228 29.69 15.17 -7.98
N ASP A 229 29.99 14.77 -6.74
CA ASP A 229 30.38 13.39 -6.40
C ASP A 229 29.22 12.43 -6.67
N GLN A 230 28.01 12.82 -6.27
CA GLN A 230 26.82 12.00 -6.41
C GLN A 230 26.53 11.67 -7.88
N VAL A 231 26.54 12.68 -8.76
CA VAL A 231 26.31 12.49 -10.21
C VAL A 231 27.40 11.64 -10.86
N ASN A 232 28.64 11.71 -10.35
CA ASN A 232 29.75 10.91 -10.83
C ASN A 232 29.66 9.44 -10.41
N ARG A 233 29.24 9.18 -9.17
CA ARG A 233 29.16 7.84 -8.58
C ARG A 233 27.89 7.12 -8.99
N SER A 234 26.73 7.75 -8.77
CA SER A 234 25.43 7.09 -8.88
C SER A 234 24.33 8.08 -9.29
N ARG A 235 23.91 8.04 -10.56
CA ARG A 235 22.77 8.85 -11.04
C ARG A 235 21.42 8.32 -10.57
N TYR A 236 21.34 7.01 -10.40
CA TYR A 236 20.14 6.31 -9.97
C TYR A 236 20.54 5.36 -8.85
N TYR A 237 19.98 5.57 -7.67
CA TYR A 237 20.18 4.71 -6.51
C TYR A 237 19.20 3.55 -6.60
N GLU A 238 19.71 2.33 -6.48
CA GLU A 238 18.86 1.16 -6.33
C GLU A 238 18.18 1.16 -4.95
N MET A 239 16.88 0.85 -4.94
CA MET A 239 16.10 0.71 -3.73
C MET A 239 15.37 -0.63 -3.76
N THR A 240 15.65 -1.48 -2.78
CA THR A 240 15.02 -2.79 -2.61
C THR A 240 14.09 -2.77 -1.41
N LEU A 241 13.00 -3.55 -1.52
CA LEU A 241 12.20 -3.95 -0.37
C LEU A 241 12.46 -5.44 -0.13
N GLU A 242 12.89 -5.77 1.08
CA GLU A 242 13.27 -7.13 1.46
C GLU A 242 12.37 -7.67 2.57
N GLN A 243 12.19 -8.99 2.59
CA GLN A 243 11.49 -9.70 3.65
C GLN A 243 12.32 -10.88 4.14
N GLN A 244 12.40 -11.04 5.45
CA GLN A 244 13.13 -12.13 6.11
C GLN A 244 12.46 -12.51 7.42
N TRP A 245 12.77 -13.71 7.91
CA TRP A 245 12.46 -14.11 9.27
C TRP A 245 13.53 -13.56 10.22
N GLU A 246 13.08 -13.05 11.37
CA GLU A 246 13.95 -12.60 12.45
C GLU A 246 13.51 -13.30 13.75
N GLN A 247 14.46 -13.89 14.46
CA GLN A 247 14.22 -14.55 15.73
C GLN A 247 14.03 -13.49 16.83
N ILE A 248 12.86 -13.50 17.46
CA ILE A 248 12.53 -12.57 18.56
C ILE A 248 12.58 -13.22 19.95
N PHE A 249 12.56 -14.55 20.01
CA PHE A 249 12.59 -15.32 21.25
C PHE A 249 13.14 -16.74 21.02
N ALA A 250 13.85 -17.28 21.99
CA ALA A 250 14.18 -18.71 22.07
C ALA A 250 14.07 -19.19 23.51
N CYS A 251 13.51 -20.39 23.69
CA CYS A 251 13.49 -21.10 24.96
C CYS A 251 13.93 -22.55 24.74
N GLU A 252 14.74 -23.07 25.66
CA GLU A 252 15.06 -24.49 25.74
C GLU A 252 14.13 -25.17 26.73
N ASN A 253 13.59 -26.34 26.36
CA ASN A 253 12.70 -27.09 27.23
C ASN A 253 13.56 -27.87 28.24
N SER A 254 13.57 -27.43 29.50
CA SER A 254 14.23 -28.19 30.58
C SER A 254 13.29 -29.28 31.08
N TYR A 255 13.78 -30.51 31.22
CA TYR A 255 12.99 -31.71 31.54
C TYR A 255 12.12 -31.64 32.82
N ASN A 256 12.22 -30.56 33.61
CA ASN A 256 11.57 -30.40 34.92
C ASN A 256 10.61 -29.20 35.05
N SER A 257 10.37 -28.44 33.97
CA SER A 257 9.43 -27.31 33.97
C SER A 257 8.25 -27.62 33.05
N GLY A 258 7.01 -27.41 33.50
CA GLY A 258 5.79 -27.76 32.76
C GLY A 258 5.77 -27.30 31.30
N ASN A 259 4.99 -27.99 30.47
CA ASN A 259 4.90 -27.87 29.01
C ASN A 259 4.39 -26.51 28.48
N VAL A 260 4.51 -25.41 29.22
CA VAL A 260 3.96 -24.10 28.85
C VAL A 260 5.11 -23.12 28.67
N ALA A 261 5.36 -22.70 27.43
CA ALA A 261 6.28 -21.61 27.14
C ALA A 261 5.52 -20.28 27.07
N THR A 262 5.95 -19.32 27.90
CA THR A 262 5.46 -17.94 27.84
C THR A 262 6.48 -17.11 27.07
N VAL A 263 6.08 -16.64 25.89
CA VAL A 263 6.85 -15.67 25.10
C VAL A 263 6.48 -14.28 25.59
N ASP A 264 7.42 -13.57 26.22
CA ASP A 264 7.35 -12.14 26.52
C ASP A 264 8.58 -11.48 25.88
N ALA A 265 8.38 -10.88 24.70
CA ALA A 265 9.44 -10.24 23.94
C ALA A 265 9.04 -8.83 23.51
N VAL A 266 9.98 -7.88 23.60
CA VAL A 266 9.82 -6.51 23.13
C VAL A 266 10.60 -6.37 21.82
N VAL A 267 9.90 -6.08 20.72
CA VAL A 267 10.46 -6.03 19.37
C VAL A 267 10.49 -4.60 18.86
N GLU A 268 11.66 -4.12 18.40
CA GLU A 268 11.79 -2.81 17.76
C GLU A 268 11.01 -2.80 16.43
N THR A 269 9.96 -1.99 16.33
CA THR A 269 9.06 -1.97 15.16
C THR A 269 9.68 -1.31 13.95
N GLU A 270 10.58 -0.34 14.12
CA GLU A 270 11.24 0.36 13.03
C GLU A 270 12.69 0.67 13.43
N VAL A 271 13.63 0.24 12.59
CA VAL A 271 15.05 0.53 12.76
C VAL A 271 15.57 1.07 11.45
N ALA A 272 16.08 2.29 11.48
CA ALA A 272 16.84 2.84 10.37
C ALA A 272 18.32 2.50 10.56
N ALA A 273 18.99 2.14 9.47
CA ALA A 273 20.43 1.94 9.45
C ALA A 273 21.05 2.62 8.24
N VAL A 274 22.24 3.18 8.42
CA VAL A 274 23.05 3.77 7.36
C VAL A 274 24.43 3.14 7.43
N ALA A 275 24.95 2.65 6.29
CA ALA A 275 26.22 1.92 6.22
C ALA A 275 26.31 0.73 7.21
N GLY A 276 25.18 0.08 7.50
CA GLY A 276 25.08 -1.06 8.42
C GLY A 276 24.97 -0.71 9.91
N GLY A 277 25.17 0.56 10.30
CA GLY A 277 25.01 1.03 11.68
C GLY A 277 23.62 1.60 11.93
N LYS A 278 23.09 1.46 13.16
CA LYS A 278 21.81 2.09 13.56
C LYS A 278 21.91 3.61 13.37
N ALA A 279 20.87 4.20 12.80
CA ALA A 279 20.79 5.62 12.50
C ALA A 279 19.58 6.27 13.18
N GLY A 280 19.78 7.47 13.71
CA GLY A 280 18.69 8.36 14.09
C GLY A 280 18.07 8.98 12.85
N SER A 281 16.81 9.42 12.96
CA SER A 281 16.09 10.04 11.85
C SER A 281 15.49 11.39 12.23
N ILE A 282 15.56 12.37 11.33
CA ILE A 282 15.04 13.73 11.52
C ILE A 282 14.57 14.33 10.19
N VAL A 283 13.43 15.02 10.18
CA VAL A 283 12.96 15.76 9.02
C VAL A 283 13.53 17.18 9.07
N ALA A 284 14.21 17.60 8.01
CA ALA A 284 14.66 18.98 7.81
C ALA A 284 14.66 19.33 6.32
N ASP A 285 14.21 20.54 5.97
CA ASP A 285 14.23 21.08 4.60
C ASP A 285 13.57 20.18 3.54
N GLY A 286 12.47 19.50 3.89
CA GLY A 286 11.76 18.59 2.97
C GLY A 286 12.52 17.28 2.70
N VAL A 287 13.50 16.96 3.54
CA VAL A 287 14.32 15.75 3.47
C VAL A 287 14.25 15.01 4.81
N MET A 288 14.03 13.71 4.75
CA MET A 288 14.21 12.80 5.87
C MET A 288 15.69 12.41 5.95
N TRP A 289 16.38 12.93 6.96
CA TRP A 289 17.79 12.65 7.21
C TRP A 289 17.95 11.46 8.15
N PHE A 290 18.80 10.52 7.76
CA PHE A 290 19.27 9.43 8.58
C PHE A 290 20.73 9.67 8.94
N LYS A 291 21.02 9.75 10.24
CA LYS A 291 22.35 10.06 10.76
C LYS A 291 22.83 8.90 11.62
N GLY A 292 23.93 8.28 11.23
CA GLY A 292 24.54 7.17 11.94
C GLY A 292 26.06 7.26 11.95
N ILE A 293 26.70 6.32 12.62
CA ILE A 293 28.14 6.13 12.60
C ILE A 293 28.38 4.83 11.85
N ASN A 294 29.22 4.86 10.82
CA ASN A 294 29.58 3.66 10.07
C ASN A 294 30.52 2.76 10.89
N ASN A 295 30.80 1.56 10.37
CA ASN A 295 31.68 0.60 11.06
C ASN A 295 33.13 1.10 11.25
N ALA A 296 33.54 2.15 10.54
CA ALA A 296 34.85 2.79 10.66
C ALA A 296 34.88 3.95 11.68
N GLY A 297 33.75 4.28 12.32
CA GLY A 297 33.65 5.37 13.29
C GLY A 297 33.40 6.75 12.66
N GLU A 298 33.14 6.83 11.35
CA GLU A 298 32.86 8.07 10.64
C GLU A 298 31.36 8.36 10.57
N GLU A 299 30.99 9.65 10.57
CA GLU A 299 29.60 10.05 10.37
C GLU A 299 29.10 9.65 8.98
N ALA A 300 28.03 8.86 8.95
CA ALA A 300 27.33 8.50 7.74
C ALA A 300 25.94 9.14 7.75
N ASN A 301 25.74 10.08 6.83
CA ASN A 301 24.51 10.83 6.70
C ASN A 301 23.88 10.55 5.33
N LEU A 302 22.62 10.13 5.33
CA LEU A 302 21.84 9.90 4.12
C LEU A 302 20.51 10.65 4.21
N GLY A 303 20.21 11.51 3.24
CA GLY A 303 18.93 12.18 3.13
C GLY A 303 18.05 11.57 2.05
N LEU A 304 16.79 11.31 2.36
CA LEU A 304 15.77 10.96 1.37
C LEU A 304 14.79 12.13 1.27
N SER A 305 14.53 12.65 0.06
CA SER A 305 13.42 13.59 -0.12
C SER A 305 12.12 12.98 0.41
N LEU A 306 11.22 13.83 0.94
CA LEU A 306 9.92 13.36 1.44
C LEU A 306 9.14 12.57 0.38
N ALA A 307 9.27 12.91 -0.91
CA ALA A 307 8.65 12.17 -1.99
C ALA A 307 9.06 10.68 -2.02
N VAL A 308 10.33 10.37 -1.78
CA VAL A 308 10.83 8.98 -1.72
C VAL A 308 10.43 8.33 -0.39
N PHE A 309 10.59 9.04 0.72
CA PHE A 309 10.28 8.52 2.05
C PHE A 309 8.79 8.17 2.21
N GLU A 310 7.88 9.04 1.76
CA GLU A 310 6.43 8.82 1.79
C GLU A 310 6.03 7.67 0.88
N ARG A 311 6.63 7.56 -0.32
CA ARG A 311 6.38 6.43 -1.23
C ARG A 311 6.77 5.09 -0.59
N MET A 312 7.93 5.05 0.07
CA MET A 312 8.43 3.87 0.78
C MET A 312 7.52 3.50 1.94
N LYS A 313 7.15 4.48 2.78
CA LYS A 313 6.24 4.29 3.91
C LYS A 313 4.88 3.79 3.44
N TRP A 314 4.33 4.37 2.38
CA TRP A 314 3.06 3.94 1.78
C TRP A 314 3.12 2.50 1.28
N GLU A 315 4.23 2.06 0.66
CA GLU A 315 4.43 0.66 0.28
C GLU A 315 4.43 -0.27 1.51
N GLN A 316 5.06 0.12 2.62
CA GLN A 316 5.10 -0.71 3.82
C GLN A 316 3.73 -0.73 4.53
N GLU A 317 3.09 0.43 4.69
CA GLU A 317 1.83 0.60 5.42
C GLU A 317 0.67 -0.14 4.75
N ARG A 318 0.58 -0.13 3.41
CA ARG A 318 -0.49 -0.83 2.69
C ARG A 318 -0.41 -2.36 2.81
N PHE A 319 0.76 -2.89 3.18
CA PHE A 319 0.94 -4.31 3.48
C PHE A 319 0.91 -4.60 4.99
N GLY A 320 0.49 -3.62 5.81
CA GLY A 320 0.18 -3.79 7.23
C GLY A 320 1.18 -3.18 8.21
N TRP A 321 2.19 -2.43 7.74
CA TRP A 321 3.21 -1.85 8.62
C TRP A 321 2.63 -0.71 9.44
N ILE A 322 2.80 -0.74 10.76
CA ILE A 322 2.36 0.34 11.66
C ILE A 322 3.54 1.29 11.90
N GLY A 323 3.50 2.49 11.30
CA GLY A 323 4.44 3.57 11.59
C GLY A 323 3.97 4.52 12.71
N VAL A 324 3.38 3.99 13.79
CA VAL A 324 2.71 4.81 14.83
C VAL A 324 3.53 4.79 16.12
N GLY A 325 4.44 5.76 16.27
CA GLY A 325 4.92 6.36 17.53
C GLY A 325 5.65 5.50 18.57
N GLU A 326 5.25 4.25 18.78
CA GLU A 326 5.88 3.30 19.69
C GLU A 326 6.93 2.51 18.92
N ARG A 327 8.21 2.83 19.19
CA ARG A 327 9.38 2.15 18.61
C ARG A 327 9.47 0.66 18.97
N HIS A 328 8.60 0.18 19.86
CA HIS A 328 8.64 -1.17 20.41
C HIS A 328 7.23 -1.75 20.50
N VAL A 329 7.06 -3.02 20.10
CA VAL A 329 5.83 -3.79 20.29
C VAL A 329 6.11 -4.93 21.26
N LYS A 330 5.22 -5.10 22.25
CA LYS A 330 5.26 -6.23 23.18
C LYS A 330 4.51 -7.42 22.58
N VAL A 331 5.20 -8.54 22.40
CA VAL A 331 4.63 -9.81 21.92
C VAL A 331 4.47 -10.72 23.13
N ASN A 332 3.21 -10.96 23.52
CA ASN A 332 2.84 -11.93 24.55
C ASN A 332 2.14 -13.13 23.89
N LYS A 333 2.71 -14.33 24.00
CA LYS A 333 2.06 -15.56 23.51
C LYS A 333 2.36 -16.73 24.46
N VAL A 334 1.33 -17.52 24.78
CA VAL A 334 1.46 -18.73 25.60
C VAL A 334 1.14 -19.92 24.71
N GLU A 335 2.07 -20.86 24.56
CA GLU A 335 1.82 -22.11 23.82
C GLU A 335 2.21 -23.35 24.65
N GLU A 336 1.43 -24.42 24.48
CA GLU A 336 1.72 -25.74 25.03
C GLU A 336 2.72 -26.47 24.11
N LEU A 337 3.93 -26.71 24.64
CA LEU A 337 5.01 -27.37 23.92
C LEU A 337 4.95 -28.90 24.10
N GLN A 338 4.78 -29.62 23.00
CA GLN A 338 5.20 -31.02 22.88
C GLN A 338 6.58 -31.07 22.19
N GLY A 339 7.64 -30.53 22.82
CA GLY A 339 9.02 -30.57 22.30
C GLY A 339 9.81 -29.25 22.40
N MET A 340 10.96 -29.16 21.69
CA MET A 340 11.65 -27.87 21.47
C MET A 340 10.83 -26.99 20.53
N GLY A 341 10.43 -25.79 20.98
CA GLY A 341 9.69 -24.82 20.17
C GLY A 341 10.48 -23.53 20.00
N LEU A 342 10.54 -23.02 18.76
CA LEU A 342 11.13 -21.72 18.42
C LEU A 342 10.04 -20.84 17.78
N PHE A 343 9.97 -19.58 18.20
CA PHE A 343 8.93 -18.65 17.77
C PHE A 343 9.52 -17.59 16.83
N PHE A 344 9.01 -17.55 15.60
CA PHE A 344 9.33 -16.53 14.61
C PHE A 344 8.06 -15.76 14.27
N VAL A 345 8.17 -14.43 14.14
CA VAL A 345 7.02 -13.58 13.79
C VAL A 345 7.25 -12.99 12.41
N GLN A 346 6.29 -13.21 11.51
CA GLN A 346 6.15 -12.39 10.32
C GLN A 346 5.46 -11.09 10.77
N ARG A 347 6.15 -9.95 10.66
CA ARG A 347 5.53 -8.66 11.00
C ARG A 347 4.41 -8.36 10.02
N TYR A 348 3.14 -8.45 10.45
CA TYR A 348 2.03 -7.53 10.15
C TYR A 348 0.81 -7.80 11.06
N PRO A 349 0.30 -6.76 11.74
CA PRO A 349 -1.13 -6.47 11.61
C PRO A 349 -1.46 -4.97 11.67
N SER A 350 -2.41 -4.48 10.88
CA SER A 350 -3.11 -3.21 11.20
C SER A 350 -4.46 -3.07 10.50
N ALA A 351 -5.51 -3.62 11.11
CA ALA A 351 -6.89 -3.60 10.61
C ALA A 351 -7.58 -2.21 10.67
N LEU A 352 -6.89 -1.14 11.08
CA LEU A 352 -7.54 0.15 11.37
C LEU A 352 -7.53 1.15 10.20
N SER A 353 -6.51 1.16 9.34
CA SER A 353 -6.36 2.17 8.27
C SER A 353 -6.50 1.63 6.86
N SER A 354 -6.56 0.30 6.68
CA SER A 354 -6.82 -0.33 5.39
C SER A 354 -8.32 -0.38 5.10
N PRO A 355 -8.75 -0.17 3.83
CA PRO A 355 -10.10 -0.55 3.44
C PRO A 355 -10.25 -2.07 3.64
N PRO A 356 -11.47 -2.54 3.93
CA PRO A 356 -11.70 -3.95 4.22
C PRO A 356 -11.16 -4.85 3.10
N PRO A 357 -10.45 -5.95 3.43
CA PRO A 357 -9.59 -6.67 2.49
C PRO A 357 -10.32 -7.47 1.39
N GLU A 358 -11.66 -7.43 1.35
CA GLU A 358 -12.48 -8.42 0.64
C GLU A 358 -13.34 -7.86 -0.50
N GLY A 359 -12.89 -6.76 -1.11
CA GLY A 359 -13.57 -6.18 -2.27
C GLY A 359 -14.77 -5.30 -1.89
N PRO A 360 -15.59 -4.91 -2.88
CA PRO A 360 -16.63 -3.91 -2.67
C PRO A 360 -17.75 -4.41 -1.75
N ASN A 361 -18.26 -3.51 -0.92
CA ASN A 361 -19.28 -3.69 0.12
C ASN A 361 -18.86 -4.59 1.30
N SER A 362 -17.56 -4.71 1.56
CA SER A 362 -17.03 -5.34 2.77
C SER A 362 -16.81 -4.31 3.88
N GLY A 363 -16.69 -4.75 5.13
CA GLY A 363 -16.54 -3.92 6.32
C GLY A 363 -15.86 -4.70 7.44
N ILE A 364 -15.24 -4.00 8.40
CA ILE A 364 -14.58 -4.63 9.55
C ILE A 364 -15.48 -4.44 10.78
N LEU A 365 -15.77 -5.52 11.49
CA LEU A 365 -16.40 -5.47 12.81
C LEU A 365 -15.31 -5.63 13.89
N VAL A 366 -15.46 -4.88 14.97
CA VAL A 366 -14.53 -4.83 16.09
C VAL A 366 -15.09 -5.68 17.23
N ILE A 367 -14.30 -6.64 17.68
CA ILE A 367 -14.61 -7.48 18.82
C ILE A 367 -13.68 -7.05 19.96
N GLN A 368 -14.25 -6.82 21.14
CA GLN A 368 -13.48 -6.57 22.36
C GLN A 368 -13.38 -7.88 23.15
N ASP A 369 -12.17 -8.36 23.33
CA ASP A 369 -11.83 -9.51 24.18
C ASP A 369 -11.82 -9.15 25.68
N GLU A 370 -11.57 -10.14 26.54
CA GLU A 370 -11.55 -9.95 28.00
C GLU A 370 -10.32 -9.16 28.48
N GLU A 371 -9.20 -9.22 27.74
CA GLU A 371 -7.95 -8.51 28.07
C GLU A 371 -8.05 -7.00 27.77
N ALA A 372 -8.86 -6.61 26.79
CA ALA A 372 -9.13 -5.23 26.41
C ALA A 372 -10.24 -4.55 27.24
N GLU A 373 -10.76 -5.18 28.31
CA GLU A 373 -11.76 -4.54 29.17
C GLU A 373 -11.15 -3.36 29.93
N PRO A 374 -11.71 -2.14 29.83
CA PRO A 374 -11.10 -0.97 30.43
C PRO A 374 -11.16 -1.09 31.95
N THR A 375 -10.03 -0.90 32.61
CA THR A 375 -9.96 -0.84 34.08
C THR A 375 -9.97 0.62 34.56
N CYS A 376 -10.41 0.84 35.80
CA CYS A 376 -10.25 2.11 36.51
C CYS A 376 -9.55 1.88 37.86
N CYS A 377 -9.08 2.96 38.48
CA CYS A 377 -8.36 2.92 39.76
C CYS A 377 -7.13 2.00 39.72
N PHE A 378 -6.20 2.26 38.80
CA PHE A 378 -4.94 1.51 38.69
C PHE A 378 -5.11 -0.02 38.51
N GLY A 379 -6.14 -0.46 37.79
CA GLY A 379 -6.38 -1.88 37.52
C GLY A 379 -7.27 -2.60 38.54
N LEU A 380 -7.71 -1.93 39.60
CA LEU A 380 -8.45 -2.56 40.70
C LEU A 380 -9.93 -2.85 40.39
N PHE A 381 -10.55 -2.10 39.47
CA PHE A 381 -11.97 -2.27 39.14
C PHE A 381 -12.21 -2.25 37.63
N LYS A 382 -13.12 -3.12 37.16
CA LYS A 382 -13.61 -3.08 35.77
C LYS A 382 -14.43 -1.81 35.54
N SER A 383 -14.02 -1.01 34.57
CA SER A 383 -14.75 0.17 34.12
C SER A 383 -15.70 -0.22 32.99
N HIS A 384 -16.97 0.13 33.13
CA HIS A 384 -17.96 -0.09 32.07
C HIS A 384 -17.89 0.98 30.97
N ARG A 385 -17.00 1.98 31.09
CA ARG A 385 -16.89 3.11 30.16
C ARG A 385 -15.96 2.77 29.00
N VAL A 386 -16.45 2.90 27.77
CA VAL A 386 -15.64 2.82 26.56
C VAL A 386 -14.91 4.15 26.40
N LYS A 387 -13.58 4.11 26.32
CA LYS A 387 -12.71 5.29 26.27
C LYS A 387 -12.05 5.52 24.90
N ASN A 388 -12.07 4.52 24.02
CA ASN A 388 -11.36 4.54 22.74
C ASN A 388 -12.33 4.28 21.59
N LEU A 389 -11.92 4.68 20.38
CA LEU A 389 -12.50 4.24 19.12
C LEU A 389 -11.55 3.21 18.49
N PRO A 390 -12.04 2.34 17.61
CA PRO A 390 -13.45 2.17 17.22
C PRO A 390 -14.32 1.50 18.30
N PHE A 391 -15.65 1.63 18.20
CA PHE A 391 -16.57 1.00 19.16
C PHE A 391 -16.70 -0.50 18.92
N PRO A 392 -16.78 -1.35 19.97
CA PRO A 392 -16.92 -2.79 19.80
C PRO A 392 -18.36 -3.21 19.45
N GLN A 393 -18.49 -4.13 18.49
CA GLN A 393 -19.77 -4.66 17.99
C GLN A 393 -20.26 -5.90 18.75
N ASN A 394 -19.39 -6.56 19.53
CA ASN A 394 -19.74 -7.70 20.38
C ASN A 394 -20.27 -7.29 21.78
N LYS A 395 -20.41 -5.98 22.07
CA LYS A 395 -20.90 -5.48 23.37
C LYS A 395 -22.24 -4.74 23.24
N ASN A 396 -22.98 -4.66 24.34
CA ASN A 396 -24.16 -3.79 24.47
C ASN A 396 -23.73 -2.37 24.77
N LEU A 397 -23.88 -1.46 23.81
CA LEU A 397 -23.51 -0.05 23.98
C LEU A 397 -24.68 0.81 24.45
N LYS A 398 -24.39 1.70 25.40
CA LYS A 398 -25.31 2.74 25.86
C LYS A 398 -24.62 4.10 25.75
N VAL A 399 -25.28 5.06 25.12
CA VAL A 399 -24.85 6.47 25.08
C VAL A 399 -25.47 7.20 26.28
N LEU A 400 -24.63 7.84 27.08
CA LEU A 400 -25.00 8.64 28.23
C LEU A 400 -24.71 10.11 27.96
N TYR A 401 -25.71 10.97 28.16
CA TYR A 401 -25.55 12.42 28.06
C TYR A 401 -26.36 13.13 29.15
N ASP A 402 -25.90 14.31 29.54
CA ASP A 402 -26.59 15.14 30.52
C ASP A 402 -27.76 15.86 29.84
N SER A 403 -28.97 15.75 30.40
CA SER A 403 -30.19 16.31 29.83
C SER A 403 -30.36 17.81 30.12
N GLY A 404 -29.62 18.38 31.06
CA GLY A 404 -29.50 19.83 31.26
C GLY A 404 -30.79 20.54 31.71
N GLY A 405 -31.66 19.87 32.46
CA GLY A 405 -32.80 20.49 33.16
C GLY A 405 -32.49 20.70 34.66
N GLU A 406 -33.37 21.42 35.38
CA GLU A 406 -33.25 21.71 36.83
C GLU A 406 -33.08 20.47 37.72
N HIS A 407 -33.39 19.28 37.19
CA HIS A 407 -32.96 18.00 37.72
C HIS A 407 -32.05 17.33 36.68
N ASN A 408 -30.74 17.23 36.99
CA ASN A 408 -29.73 16.59 36.13
C ASN A 408 -30.04 15.09 35.92
N HIS A 409 -30.93 14.76 34.99
CA HIS A 409 -31.17 13.39 34.58
C HIS A 409 -30.16 12.97 33.50
N VAL A 410 -29.43 11.88 33.73
CA VAL A 410 -28.59 11.25 32.70
C VAL A 410 -29.48 10.43 31.79
N SER A 411 -29.66 10.86 30.54
CA SER A 411 -30.40 10.09 29.54
C SER A 411 -29.55 8.97 28.97
N ILE A 412 -30.13 7.78 28.83
CA ILE A 412 -29.43 6.55 28.43
C ILE A 412 -30.10 5.94 27.19
N ASN A 413 -29.43 6.01 26.05
CA ASN A 413 -29.91 5.40 24.80
C ASN A 413 -29.11 4.15 24.47
N ARG A 414 -29.80 3.02 24.22
CA ARG A 414 -29.17 1.78 23.78
C ARG A 414 -28.96 1.85 22.28
N VAL A 415 -27.72 1.71 21.81
CA VAL A 415 -27.39 1.95 20.40
C VAL A 415 -26.49 0.85 19.82
N LEU A 416 -26.51 0.72 18.50
CA LEU A 416 -25.52 -0.02 17.72
C LEU A 416 -24.76 0.98 16.87
N PHE A 417 -23.43 0.90 16.93
CA PHE A 417 -22.53 1.59 16.02
C PHE A 417 -22.01 0.54 15.04
N ILE A 418 -22.39 0.62 13.77
CA ILE A 418 -21.92 -0.29 12.71
C ILE A 418 -20.98 0.52 11.81
N PRO A 419 -19.70 0.14 11.68
CA PRO A 419 -18.78 0.83 10.77
C PRO A 419 -19.31 0.87 9.34
N VAL A 420 -19.10 1.98 8.66
CA VAL A 420 -19.54 2.14 7.26
C VAL A 420 -18.72 1.22 6.35
N LEU A 421 -19.39 0.49 5.46
CA LEU A 421 -18.76 -0.41 4.49
C LEU A 421 -17.80 0.36 3.56
N ASN A 422 -16.80 -0.34 3.01
CA ASN A 422 -15.79 0.20 2.09
C ASN A 422 -14.86 1.28 2.67
N LEU A 423 -14.97 1.58 3.97
CA LEU A 423 -14.12 2.56 4.64
C LEU A 423 -13.24 1.88 5.69
N PRO A 424 -12.02 2.39 5.90
CA PRO A 424 -11.18 1.95 7.01
C PRO A 424 -11.83 2.35 8.35
N LEU A 425 -11.55 1.59 9.41
CA LEU A 425 -12.03 1.91 10.77
C LEU A 425 -11.53 3.27 11.27
N SER A 426 -10.39 3.75 10.77
CA SER A 426 -9.83 5.08 11.03
C SER A 426 -10.71 6.23 10.56
N SER A 427 -11.63 5.98 9.63
CA SER A 427 -12.65 6.95 9.23
C SER A 427 -13.57 7.35 10.38
N ASN A 428 -13.71 6.49 11.41
CA ASN A 428 -14.63 6.67 12.53
C ASN A 428 -16.07 6.98 12.08
N ARG A 429 -16.47 6.49 10.90
CA ARG A 429 -17.82 6.64 10.36
C ARG A 429 -18.67 5.44 10.70
N TYR A 430 -19.86 5.69 11.22
CA TYR A 430 -20.78 4.66 11.68
C TYR A 430 -22.20 4.94 11.19
N TYR A 431 -22.93 3.86 10.87
CA TYR A 431 -24.38 3.83 10.98
C TYR A 431 -24.74 3.71 12.46
N VAL A 432 -25.66 4.56 12.93
CA VAL A 432 -26.09 4.56 14.34
C VAL A 432 -27.55 4.16 14.43
N ILE A 433 -27.81 3.05 15.13
CA ILE A 433 -29.14 2.49 15.25
C ILE A 433 -29.58 2.52 16.72
N GLU A 434 -30.71 3.15 16.99
CA GLU A 434 -31.30 3.12 18.33
C GLU A 434 -32.10 1.83 18.57
N ARG A 435 -31.74 1.11 19.63
CA ARG A 435 -32.34 -0.19 20.01
C ARG A 435 -33.55 -0.06 20.93
N LYS A 436 -33.91 1.14 21.41
CA LYS A 436 -35.10 1.41 22.25
C LYS A 436 -35.51 2.87 22.08
N GLY A 437 -36.75 3.13 21.66
CA GLY A 437 -37.28 4.48 21.42
C GLY A 437 -38.48 4.45 20.45
N SER A 438 -39.10 5.61 20.21
CA SER A 438 -40.16 5.80 19.20
C SER A 438 -39.67 5.52 17.79
N ASP A 439 -38.38 5.80 17.54
CA ASP A 439 -37.72 5.71 16.23
C ASP A 439 -37.11 4.33 15.93
N LYS A 440 -37.49 3.31 16.70
CA LYS A 440 -37.13 1.92 16.40
C LYS A 440 -37.63 1.52 15.01
N GLY A 441 -36.74 1.07 14.13
CA GLY A 441 -37.12 0.35 12.91
C GLY A 441 -37.42 1.21 11.68
N TYR A 442 -36.75 2.36 11.51
CA TYR A 442 -36.63 2.96 10.18
C TYR A 442 -35.71 2.09 9.31
N ALA A 443 -36.11 1.88 8.05
CA ALA A 443 -35.28 1.18 7.07
C ALA A 443 -34.03 2.01 6.80
N LEU A 444 -32.86 1.41 6.98
CA LEU A 444 -31.59 2.06 6.70
C LEU A 444 -31.25 1.88 5.22
N ASP A 445 -30.84 2.95 4.57
CA ASP A 445 -30.27 2.90 3.22
C ASP A 445 -28.76 3.09 3.34
N PRO A 446 -27.95 2.06 3.06
CA PRO A 446 -26.49 2.16 3.12
C PRO A 446 -25.89 3.23 2.18
N ARG A 447 -26.64 3.66 1.15
CA ARG A 447 -26.23 4.72 0.22
C ARG A 447 -26.61 6.12 0.72
N ASP A 448 -27.45 6.22 1.73
CA ASP A 448 -27.91 7.48 2.29
C ASP A 448 -26.85 8.05 3.25
N ILE A 449 -26.17 9.09 2.79
CA ILE A 449 -25.13 9.80 3.56
C ILE A 449 -25.70 10.50 4.82
N TYR A 450 -27.00 10.76 4.89
CA TYR A 450 -27.64 11.36 6.07
C TYR A 450 -27.71 10.38 7.25
N GLN A 451 -27.57 9.08 6.99
CA GLN A 451 -27.57 8.02 8.00
C GLN A 451 -26.16 7.67 8.50
N GLN A 452 -25.14 8.35 7.98
CA GLN A 452 -23.75 8.16 8.34
C GLN A 452 -23.25 9.29 9.24
N PHE A 453 -22.57 8.92 10.32
CA PHE A 453 -22.06 9.86 11.31
C PHE A 453 -20.59 9.61 11.59
N GLU A 454 -19.79 10.68 11.56
CA GLU A 454 -18.40 10.66 11.98
C GLU A 454 -18.30 10.96 13.48
N VAL A 455 -17.66 10.07 14.23
CA VAL A 455 -17.49 10.20 15.68
C VAL A 455 -16.06 10.62 16.01
N GLN A 456 -15.92 11.66 16.83
CA GLN A 456 -14.63 12.20 17.27
C GLN A 456 -14.53 12.11 18.80
N LYS A 457 -13.37 11.68 19.30
CA LYS A 457 -13.03 11.67 20.74
C LYS A 457 -12.53 13.05 21.17
N ARG A 458 -12.89 13.48 22.38
CA ARG A 458 -12.37 14.69 23.04
C ARG A 458 -11.36 14.36 24.12
N ASP A 459 -10.50 15.32 24.43
CA ASP A 459 -9.41 15.22 25.41
C ASP A 459 -9.88 14.80 26.82
N TRP A 460 -11.07 15.24 27.24
CA TRP A 460 -11.68 14.92 28.54
C TRP A 460 -12.49 13.59 28.54
N GLY A 461 -12.35 12.77 27.50
CA GLY A 461 -12.91 11.41 27.40
C GLY A 461 -14.38 11.31 27.00
N GLY A 462 -14.98 12.39 26.49
CA GLY A 462 -16.30 12.38 25.86
C GLY A 462 -16.21 12.30 24.33
N TYR A 463 -17.33 12.10 23.66
CA TYR A 463 -17.42 12.01 22.20
C TYR A 463 -18.31 13.12 21.62
N VAL A 464 -18.12 13.39 20.34
CA VAL A 464 -18.97 14.26 19.52
C VAL A 464 -19.24 13.53 18.21
N ALA A 465 -20.45 13.65 17.67
CA ALA A 465 -20.77 13.17 16.33
C ALA A 465 -21.01 14.35 15.38
N LYS A 466 -20.63 14.20 14.12
CA LYS A 466 -20.99 15.07 13.01
C LYS A 466 -21.72 14.25 11.95
N SER A 467 -22.71 14.83 11.27
CA SER A 467 -23.28 14.18 10.09
C SER A 467 -22.26 14.22 8.95
N VAL A 468 -22.23 13.17 8.14
CA VAL A 468 -21.43 13.15 6.91
C VAL A 468 -22.08 14.02 5.82
N ALA A 469 -23.41 14.12 5.83
CA ALA A 469 -24.12 15.06 4.97
C ALA A 469 -23.83 16.52 5.41
N PRO A 470 -23.42 17.44 4.50
CA PRO A 470 -23.05 18.81 4.84
C PRO A 470 -24.14 19.61 5.57
N ASP A 471 -25.40 19.33 5.27
CA ASP A 471 -26.61 19.93 5.83
C ASP A 471 -27.32 19.02 6.85
N GLY A 472 -26.78 17.83 7.09
CA GLY A 472 -27.35 16.85 8.00
C GLY A 472 -27.09 17.18 9.47
N TYR A 473 -28.03 16.80 10.34
CA TYR A 473 -27.86 16.90 11.78
C TYR A 473 -27.88 15.51 12.43
N PRO A 474 -26.93 15.18 13.32
CA PRO A 474 -27.00 13.95 14.10
C PRO A 474 -28.29 13.86 14.93
N PRO A 475 -28.74 12.63 15.25
CA PRO A 475 -29.83 12.41 16.19
C PRO A 475 -29.63 13.19 17.49
N ARG A 476 -30.73 13.63 18.14
CA ARG A 476 -30.70 14.54 19.29
C ARG A 476 -29.72 14.13 20.39
N PHE A 477 -29.59 12.83 20.65
CA PHE A 477 -28.68 12.28 21.66
C PHE A 477 -27.19 12.32 21.27
N LEU A 478 -26.86 12.43 19.99
CA LEU A 478 -25.50 12.61 19.47
C LEU A 478 -25.13 14.06 19.17
N ARG A 479 -26.14 14.93 18.99
CA ARG A 479 -25.97 16.36 18.69
C ARG A 479 -25.33 17.14 19.84
N ARG A 480 -25.51 16.69 21.08
CA ARG A 480 -24.87 17.31 22.26
C ARG A 480 -23.37 16.97 22.29
N LYS A 481 -22.56 17.87 22.84
CA LYS A 481 -21.11 17.66 22.94
C LYS A 481 -20.78 16.90 24.23
N GLY A 482 -19.86 15.94 24.17
CA GLY A 482 -19.30 15.29 25.35
C GLY A 482 -20.11 14.12 25.91
N TRP A 483 -20.95 13.47 25.09
CA TRP A 483 -21.60 12.23 25.50
C TRP A 483 -20.58 11.11 25.73
N ARG A 484 -20.94 10.13 26.56
CA ARG A 484 -20.09 9.00 26.96
C ARG A 484 -20.72 7.69 26.49
N VAL A 485 -19.90 6.66 26.30
CA VAL A 485 -20.38 5.32 25.98
C VAL A 485 -20.05 4.37 27.12
N SER A 486 -21.03 3.57 27.53
CA SER A 486 -20.79 2.41 28.39
C SER A 486 -21.07 1.12 27.63
N ALA A 487 -20.23 0.11 27.83
CA ALA A 487 -20.39 -1.23 27.30
C ALA A 487 -20.77 -2.21 28.41
N SER A 488 -21.57 -3.22 28.06
CA SER A 488 -21.78 -4.40 28.90
C SER A 488 -21.81 -5.66 28.02
N THR A 489 -21.45 -6.80 28.59
CA THR A 489 -21.52 -8.08 27.86
C THR A 489 -22.99 -8.42 27.59
N PRO A 490 -23.35 -8.83 26.36
CA PRO A 490 -24.66 -9.36 26.04
C PRO A 490 -24.87 -10.76 26.59
N TYR A 491 -26.09 -11.07 27.01
CA TYR A 491 -26.51 -12.42 27.38
C TYR A 491 -27.24 -13.13 26.24
N ASP A 492 -27.62 -12.37 25.20
CA ASP A 492 -28.54 -12.75 24.13
C ASP A 492 -27.85 -13.04 22.79
N PHE A 493 -26.54 -12.77 22.66
CA PHE A 493 -25.78 -13.08 21.43
C PHE A 493 -24.27 -13.16 21.72
N THR A 494 -23.55 -13.88 20.85
CA THR A 494 -22.08 -13.89 20.79
C THR A 494 -21.63 -13.52 19.37
N LEU A 495 -20.52 -12.79 19.27
CA LEU A 495 -19.89 -12.44 18.00
C LEU A 495 -18.42 -12.88 18.10
N ASN A 496 -18.10 -13.97 17.40
CA ASN A 496 -16.78 -14.58 17.41
C ASN A 496 -15.96 -14.15 16.20
N GLU A 497 -14.69 -14.48 16.17
CA GLU A 497 -13.83 -14.18 15.02
C GLU A 497 -14.39 -14.76 13.70
N ALA A 498 -14.29 -13.94 12.65
CA ALA A 498 -14.59 -14.30 11.27
C ALA A 498 -13.53 -13.65 10.39
N THR A 499 -12.62 -14.47 9.86
CA THR A 499 -11.44 -14.03 9.10
C THR A 499 -11.75 -13.72 7.63
N GLY A 500 -13.01 -13.90 7.22
CA GLY A 500 -13.43 -13.74 5.83
C GLY A 500 -13.14 -14.98 4.99
N LEU A 501 -12.65 -14.80 3.76
CA LEU A 501 -12.30 -15.84 2.82
C LEU A 501 -10.91 -16.39 3.12
N ASP A 502 -10.85 -17.68 3.45
CA ASP A 502 -9.59 -18.41 3.48
C ASP A 502 -9.18 -18.77 2.04
N ARG A 503 -8.33 -17.92 1.44
CA ARG A 503 -7.83 -18.11 0.08
C ARG A 503 -6.99 -19.39 -0.07
N ASN A 504 -6.31 -19.81 1.00
CA ASN A 504 -5.52 -21.04 0.99
C ASN A 504 -6.45 -22.24 0.97
N LEU A 505 -7.43 -22.29 1.87
CA LEU A 505 -8.42 -23.37 1.93
C LEU A 505 -9.27 -23.43 0.65
N ARG A 506 -9.61 -22.27 0.06
CA ARG A 506 -10.33 -22.19 -1.22
C ARG A 506 -9.53 -22.74 -2.42
N ALA A 507 -8.21 -22.56 -2.40
CA ALA A 507 -7.30 -23.00 -3.45
C ALA A 507 -6.85 -24.47 -3.28
N ARG A 508 -7.08 -25.07 -2.11
CA ARG A 508 -6.76 -26.49 -1.88
C ARG A 508 -7.73 -27.40 -2.64
N LEU A 509 -7.15 -28.39 -3.31
CA LEU A 509 -7.85 -29.57 -3.81
C LEU A 509 -8.41 -30.40 -2.64
N PRO A 510 -9.45 -31.21 -2.85
CA PRO A 510 -10.00 -32.03 -1.78
C PRO A 510 -9.01 -33.12 -1.38
N ASP A 511 -8.93 -33.44 -0.09
CA ASP A 511 -8.09 -34.54 0.39
C ASP A 511 -8.63 -35.87 -0.14
N PHE A 512 -7.96 -36.52 -1.09
CA PHE A 512 -8.42 -37.73 -1.78
C PHE A 512 -8.57 -39.01 -0.91
N ASN A 513 -8.71 -38.86 0.41
CA ASN A 513 -8.84 -39.93 1.39
C ASN A 513 -10.30 -40.35 1.68
N PHE A 514 -11.26 -40.03 0.79
CA PHE A 514 -12.67 -40.40 0.96
C PHE A 514 -13.04 -41.69 0.19
N PRO A 515 -14.04 -42.46 0.65
CA PRO A 515 -14.47 -43.69 -0.01
C PRO A 515 -14.93 -43.44 -1.44
N LEU A 516 -14.37 -44.18 -2.41
CA LEU A 516 -14.74 -44.10 -3.84
C LEU A 516 -16.24 -44.41 -4.12
N SER A 517 -16.99 -44.89 -3.12
CA SER A 517 -18.45 -45.09 -3.20
C SER A 517 -19.26 -43.78 -3.18
N GLU A 518 -18.71 -42.66 -2.70
CA GLU A 518 -19.45 -41.40 -2.58
C GLU A 518 -19.37 -40.54 -3.85
N LYS A 519 -20.46 -39.86 -4.24
CA LYS A 519 -20.52 -39.00 -5.45
C LYS A 519 -20.10 -37.55 -5.19
N THR A 520 -20.02 -37.15 -3.93
CA THR A 520 -19.78 -35.77 -3.50
C THR A 520 -18.87 -35.77 -2.28
N CYS A 521 -17.90 -34.85 -2.21
CA CYS A 521 -17.11 -34.69 -0.99
C CYS A 521 -17.91 -33.99 0.12
N ALA A 522 -17.44 -34.11 1.35
CA ALA A 522 -17.98 -33.33 2.46
C ALA A 522 -17.80 -31.80 2.20
N PRO A 523 -18.77 -30.95 2.57
CA PRO A 523 -18.60 -29.50 2.54
C PRO A 523 -17.41 -29.04 3.35
N VAL A 524 -16.64 -28.12 2.77
CA VAL A 524 -15.62 -27.35 3.47
C VAL A 524 -16.06 -25.90 3.51
N VAL A 525 -16.15 -25.32 4.70
CA VAL A 525 -16.41 -23.87 4.87
C VAL A 525 -15.12 -23.13 4.55
N VAL A 526 -15.08 -22.46 3.40
CA VAL A 526 -13.90 -21.72 2.89
C VAL A 526 -13.96 -20.23 3.17
N GLY A 527 -15.06 -19.76 3.76
CA GLY A 527 -15.13 -18.41 4.30
C GLY A 527 -16.31 -18.21 5.23
N LYS A 528 -16.15 -17.28 6.16
CA LYS A 528 -17.14 -16.94 7.18
C LYS A 528 -17.18 -15.42 7.37
N TRP A 529 -18.39 -14.87 7.39
CA TRP A 529 -18.67 -13.45 7.58
C TRP A 529 -19.86 -13.25 8.53
N TYR A 530 -19.99 -12.02 9.02
CA TYR A 530 -21.21 -11.56 9.67
C TYR A 530 -21.88 -10.49 8.84
N CYS A 531 -23.17 -10.66 8.60
CA CYS A 531 -24.01 -9.68 7.94
C CYS A 531 -24.85 -8.96 9.00
N PRO A 532 -24.64 -7.65 9.25
CA PRO A 532 -25.51 -6.90 10.15
C PRO A 532 -26.97 -6.97 9.69
N PHE A 533 -27.90 -7.12 10.63
CA PHE A 533 -29.33 -7.33 10.31
C PHE A 533 -29.92 -6.27 9.37
N MET A 534 -29.38 -5.04 9.40
CA MET A 534 -29.83 -3.94 8.54
C MET A 534 -29.69 -4.21 7.03
N PHE A 535 -28.84 -5.16 6.64
CA PHE A 535 -28.64 -5.54 5.24
C PHE A 535 -29.48 -6.76 4.83
N ILE A 536 -30.25 -7.35 5.74
CA ILE A 536 -31.08 -8.53 5.51
C ILE A 536 -32.53 -8.17 5.72
N LYS A 537 -33.39 -8.54 4.76
CA LYS A 537 -34.83 -8.35 4.86
C LYS A 537 -35.51 -9.68 5.18
N GLU A 538 -35.95 -9.86 6.42
CA GLU A 538 -36.78 -11.00 6.82
C GLU A 538 -38.27 -10.76 6.54
N GLN A 539 -39.06 -11.84 6.49
CA GLN A 539 -40.52 -11.74 6.50
C GLN A 539 -41.00 -11.33 7.90
N GLY A 540 -41.28 -10.04 8.12
CA GLY A 540 -41.73 -9.52 9.42
C GLY A 540 -41.56 -8.01 9.58
N LYS A 541 -41.85 -7.48 10.78
CA LYS A 541 -41.57 -6.07 11.10
C LYS A 541 -40.11 -5.92 11.52
N LEU A 542 -39.42 -4.89 11.03
CA LEU A 542 -38.01 -4.61 11.35
C LEU A 542 -37.73 -4.49 12.87
N LYS A 543 -38.75 -4.07 13.64
CA LYS A 543 -38.67 -4.00 15.11
C LYS A 543 -38.45 -5.37 15.76
N ASP A 544 -39.00 -6.43 15.17
CA ASP A 544 -38.93 -7.80 15.69
C ASP A 544 -37.59 -8.44 15.31
N GLN A 545 -37.09 -8.16 14.11
CA GLN A 545 -35.76 -8.56 13.64
C GLN A 545 -34.63 -7.98 14.52
N ILE A 546 -34.70 -6.69 14.87
CA ILE A 546 -33.74 -6.03 15.78
C ILE A 546 -33.69 -6.70 17.17
N SER A 547 -34.81 -7.29 17.62
CA SER A 547 -34.85 -8.02 18.90
C SER A 547 -34.40 -9.47 18.81
N GLY A 548 -34.44 -10.09 17.63
CA GLY A 548 -34.06 -11.49 17.41
C GLY A 548 -32.56 -11.68 17.18
N SER A 549 -32.02 -11.05 16.13
CA SER A 549 -30.63 -11.26 15.69
C SER A 549 -29.96 -9.95 15.27
N ARG A 550 -28.75 -9.69 15.76
CA ARG A 550 -27.98 -8.46 15.42
C ARG A 550 -27.07 -8.65 14.22
N TYR A 551 -26.57 -9.86 14.04
CA TYR A 551 -25.69 -10.26 12.95
C TYR A 551 -26.12 -11.66 12.53
N TYR A 552 -26.19 -11.89 11.23
CA TYR A 552 -26.39 -13.21 10.63
C TYR A 552 -25.06 -13.79 10.25
N THR A 553 -24.91 -15.09 10.38
CA THR A 553 -23.67 -15.75 9.96
C THR A 553 -23.81 -16.13 8.49
N MET A 554 -22.88 -15.66 7.68
CA MET A 554 -22.80 -16.05 6.28
C MET A 554 -21.57 -16.93 6.10
N THR A 555 -21.77 -18.12 5.54
CA THR A 555 -20.67 -19.04 5.22
C THR A 555 -20.64 -19.33 3.73
N LEU A 556 -19.43 -19.43 3.20
CA LEU A 556 -19.19 -19.92 1.85
C LEU A 556 -18.70 -21.35 1.97
N GLU A 557 -19.50 -22.29 1.46
CA GLU A 557 -19.13 -23.70 1.41
C GLU A 557 -18.64 -24.07 0.00
N GLN A 558 -17.55 -24.82 -0.02
CA GLN A 558 -16.97 -25.42 -1.22
C GLN A 558 -17.19 -26.94 -1.15
N ARG A 559 -17.68 -27.50 -2.26
CA ARG A 559 -17.84 -28.94 -2.45
C ARG A 559 -17.32 -29.35 -3.82
N TRP A 560 -16.92 -30.61 -3.92
CA TRP A 560 -16.48 -31.27 -5.14
C TRP A 560 -17.48 -32.37 -5.48
N GLU A 561 -17.93 -32.38 -6.74
CA GLU A 561 -18.81 -33.42 -7.27
C GLU A 561 -18.10 -34.25 -8.33
N ARG A 562 -18.21 -35.58 -8.23
CA ARG A 562 -17.61 -36.50 -9.19
C ARG A 562 -18.48 -36.52 -10.45
N ILE A 563 -17.87 -36.21 -11.59
CA ILE A 563 -18.57 -36.14 -12.88
C ILE A 563 -18.16 -37.27 -13.83
N PHE A 564 -17.01 -37.91 -13.62
CA PHE A 564 -16.49 -38.97 -14.48
C PHE A 564 -15.60 -39.95 -13.71
N GLU A 565 -15.70 -41.25 -14.02
CA GLU A 565 -14.89 -42.34 -13.48
C GLU A 565 -14.59 -43.33 -14.62
N CYS A 566 -13.32 -43.71 -14.80
CA CYS A 566 -12.90 -44.71 -15.78
C CYS A 566 -11.82 -45.63 -15.21
N ASP A 567 -11.95 -46.92 -15.48
CA ASP A 567 -10.91 -47.90 -15.18
C ASP A 567 -9.80 -47.83 -16.24
N ASN A 568 -8.55 -47.81 -15.79
CA ASN A 568 -7.40 -47.67 -16.65
C ASN A 568 -7.04 -49.04 -17.25
N ILE A 569 -7.67 -49.38 -18.36
CA ILE A 569 -7.39 -50.58 -19.14
C ILE A 569 -6.64 -50.09 -20.39
N GLU A 570 -5.36 -50.45 -20.51
CA GLU A 570 -4.44 -50.15 -21.62
C GLU A 570 -3.77 -48.76 -21.65
N GLY A 571 -2.79 -48.54 -20.77
CA GLY A 571 -1.54 -47.82 -21.09
C GLY A 571 -1.61 -46.37 -21.59
N LYS A 572 -2.76 -45.69 -21.51
CA LYS A 572 -2.93 -44.27 -21.84
C LYS A 572 -3.26 -43.50 -20.56
N ASN A 573 -2.33 -42.66 -20.10
CA ASN A 573 -2.43 -41.86 -18.87
C ASN A 573 -3.11 -40.48 -19.08
N SER A 574 -4.05 -40.36 -20.03
CA SER A 574 -4.79 -39.09 -20.18
C SER A 574 -6.12 -39.26 -20.92
N VAL A 575 -7.24 -39.03 -20.23
CA VAL A 575 -8.56 -38.76 -20.81
C VAL A 575 -8.85 -37.25 -20.77
N ALA A 576 -9.17 -36.66 -21.92
CA ALA A 576 -9.66 -35.29 -22.01
C ALA A 576 -11.19 -35.29 -21.89
N VAL A 577 -11.73 -34.66 -20.84
CA VAL A 577 -13.18 -34.48 -20.65
C VAL A 577 -13.52 -33.02 -20.92
N ASP A 578 -14.41 -32.78 -21.89
CA ASP A 578 -14.88 -31.44 -22.27
C ASP A 578 -16.09 -31.07 -21.40
N VAL A 579 -15.83 -30.43 -20.26
CA VAL A 579 -16.87 -29.83 -19.41
C VAL A 579 -16.57 -28.35 -19.31
N VAL A 580 -17.56 -27.50 -19.59
CA VAL A 580 -17.44 -26.03 -19.54
C VAL A 580 -17.34 -25.56 -18.09
N VAL A 581 -16.18 -25.79 -17.47
CA VAL A 581 -15.73 -25.24 -16.18
C VAL A 581 -14.20 -25.14 -16.28
N GLU A 582 -13.60 -24.01 -15.87
CA GLU A 582 -12.15 -23.81 -15.87
C GLU A 582 -11.40 -25.02 -15.30
N LYS A 583 -10.50 -25.60 -16.10
CA LYS A 583 -9.82 -26.89 -15.90
C LYS A 583 -9.14 -27.03 -14.53
N GLU A 584 -9.50 -28.08 -13.79
CA GLU A 584 -8.61 -28.80 -12.87
C GLU A 584 -8.76 -30.32 -13.12
N VAL A 585 -7.66 -31.00 -13.48
CA VAL A 585 -7.60 -32.46 -13.68
C VAL A 585 -6.57 -33.01 -12.70
N VAL A 586 -6.94 -34.00 -11.88
CA VAL A 586 -6.07 -34.62 -10.87
C VAL A 586 -6.19 -36.14 -10.96
N ALA A 587 -5.07 -36.85 -11.00
CA ALA A 587 -5.02 -38.32 -11.07
C ALA A 587 -4.66 -38.91 -9.70
N VAL A 588 -5.30 -40.03 -9.33
CA VAL A 588 -5.05 -40.73 -8.04
C VAL A 588 -4.95 -42.24 -8.28
N ALA A 589 -3.81 -42.83 -7.85
CA ALA A 589 -3.60 -44.28 -7.74
C ALA A 589 -4.03 -45.14 -8.96
N GLY A 590 -3.65 -44.75 -10.18
CA GLY A 590 -3.86 -45.56 -11.39
C GLY A 590 -5.27 -45.54 -11.96
N ARG A 591 -6.20 -44.76 -11.39
CA ARG A 591 -7.55 -44.48 -11.94
C ARG A 591 -7.69 -43.01 -12.28
N GLU A 592 -8.42 -42.70 -13.35
CA GLU A 592 -8.71 -41.32 -13.75
C GLU A 592 -10.12 -40.94 -13.27
N VAL A 593 -10.19 -39.89 -12.44
CA VAL A 593 -11.44 -39.38 -11.87
C VAL A 593 -11.49 -37.87 -12.06
N CYS A 594 -12.59 -37.35 -12.59
CA CYS A 594 -12.77 -35.92 -12.82
C CYS A 594 -13.79 -35.34 -11.82
N TRP A 595 -13.48 -34.19 -11.24
CA TRP A 595 -14.31 -33.51 -10.24
C TRP A 595 -14.65 -32.10 -10.67
N MET A 596 -15.89 -31.67 -10.46
CA MET A 596 -16.33 -30.30 -10.67
C MET A 596 -16.45 -29.56 -9.35
N LYS A 597 -15.90 -28.34 -9.31
CA LYS A 597 -16.06 -27.41 -8.19
C LYS A 597 -17.46 -26.78 -8.23
N ARG A 598 -18.22 -26.89 -7.15
CA ARG A 598 -19.49 -26.15 -6.96
C ARG A 598 -19.45 -25.32 -5.69
N MET A 599 -20.02 -24.12 -5.78
CA MET A 599 -20.03 -23.14 -4.70
C MET A 599 -21.47 -22.90 -4.23
N TRP A 600 -21.65 -22.88 -2.92
CA TRP A 600 -22.94 -22.62 -2.28
C TRP A 600 -22.77 -21.52 -1.24
N LEU A 601 -23.64 -20.51 -1.29
CA LEU A 601 -23.71 -19.47 -0.27
C LEU A 601 -24.86 -19.80 0.68
N MET A 602 -24.58 -19.96 1.96
CA MET A 602 -25.59 -20.18 2.99
C MET A 602 -25.62 -19.00 3.96
N VAL A 603 -26.83 -18.54 4.28
CA VAL A 603 -27.09 -17.46 5.23
C VAL A 603 -27.96 -18.06 6.33
N GLY A 604 -27.45 -18.05 7.57
CA GLY A 604 -28.08 -18.67 8.74
C GLY A 604 -28.30 -17.69 9.88
#